data_AF-A0AAJ1XC46-F1
#
_entry.id   AF-A0AAJ1XC46-F1
#
_cell.length_a   1.000
_cell.length_b   1.000
_cell.length_c   1.000
_cell.angle_alpha   90.00
_cell.angle_beta   90.00
_cell.angle_gamma   90.00
#
_symmetry.space_group_name_H-M   'P 1'
#
loop_
_entity.id
_entity.type
_entity.pdbx_description
1 polymer ?
#
loop_
_entity_poly.entity_id
_entity_poly.type
_entity_poly.pdbx_seq_one_letter_code
_entity_poly.pdbx_strand_id
1 'polypeptide(L)' 'AISELGVEKLIVVGGETSGGTINRLGLRRLRALPDNGIGTGFCESDDNQKTRFFFKSGKTGNETVILDALAAM' A
#
# COMPACT_ATOMS: atom_id res chain seq x y z
N ALA A 1 10.34 -0.39 -12.32
CA ALA A 1 9.41 -0.67 -11.22
C ALA A 1 9.75 0.22 -10.03
N ILE A 2 8.80 0.50 -9.12
CA ILE A 2 8.98 1.57 -8.12
C ILE A 2 10.16 1.34 -7.16
N SER A 3 10.52 0.07 -6.92
CA SER A 3 11.70 -0.30 -6.13
C SER A 3 13.03 0.14 -6.78
N GLU A 4 13.10 0.26 -8.10
CA GLU A 4 14.30 0.77 -8.81
C GLU A 4 14.55 2.26 -8.52
N LEU A 5 13.54 2.95 -7.98
CA LEU A 5 13.65 4.33 -7.48
C LEU A 5 14.02 4.37 -5.98
N GLY A 6 14.30 3.23 -5.35
CA GLY A 6 14.60 3.13 -3.92
C GLY A 6 13.37 3.17 -3.00
N VAL A 7 12.16 3.02 -3.54
CA VAL A 7 10.93 3.05 -2.74
C VAL A 7 10.60 1.66 -2.21
N GLU A 8 10.77 1.49 -0.89
CA GLU A 8 10.45 0.23 -0.19
C GLU A 8 9.02 0.19 0.36
N LYS A 9 8.43 1.36 0.66
CA LYS A 9 7.09 1.48 1.26
C LYS A 9 6.30 2.54 0.50
N LEU A 10 5.06 2.21 0.12
CA LEU A 10 4.17 3.13 -0.58
C LEU A 10 2.77 3.14 0.06
N ILE A 11 2.37 4.29 0.57
CA ILE A 11 1.02 4.53 1.07
C ILE A 11 0.23 5.29 0.01
N VAL A 12 -0.98 4.83 -0.32
CA VAL A 12 -1.87 5.52 -1.25
C VAL A 12 -3.26 5.61 -0.64
N VAL A 13 -3.82 6.81 -0.65
CA VAL A 13 -5.14 7.12 -0.08
C VAL A 13 -6.10 7.52 -1.19
N GLY A 14 -7.30 6.93 -1.18
CA GLY A 14 -8.34 7.15 -2.18
C GLY A 14 -8.43 5.99 -3.17
N GLY A 15 -9.64 5.53 -3.45
CA GLY A 15 -9.88 4.37 -4.34
C GLY A 15 -9.41 4.62 -5.77
N GLU A 16 -9.76 5.78 -6.33
CA GLU A 16 -9.36 6.17 -7.70
C GLU A 16 -7.83 6.33 -7.82
N THR A 17 -7.21 7.00 -6.85
CA THR A 17 -5.76 7.16 -6.79
C THR A 17 -5.05 5.81 -6.66
N SER A 18 -5.55 4.93 -5.78
CA SER A 18 -5.01 3.58 -5.60
C SER A 18 -5.08 2.77 -6.89
N GLY A 19 -6.23 2.77 -7.58
CA GLY A 19 -6.40 2.10 -8.86
C GLY A 19 -5.47 2.65 -9.94
N GLY A 20 -5.31 3.98 -10.01
CA GLY A 20 -4.37 4.63 -10.92
C GLY A 20 -2.91 4.23 -10.65
N THR A 21 -2.50 4.20 -9.39
CA THR A 21 -1.15 3.78 -8.99
C THR A 21 -0.90 2.31 -9.34
N ILE A 22 -1.82 1.40 -9.01
CA ILE A 22 -1.73 -0.03 -9.35
C ILE A 22 -1.55 -0.22 -10.85
N ASN A 23 -2.38 0.45 -11.66
CA ASN A 23 -2.31 0.38 -13.11
C ASN A 23 -0.98 0.93 -13.66
N ARG A 24 -0.52 2.07 -13.16
CA ARG A 24 0.71 2.72 -13.66
C ARG A 24 1.98 1.94 -13.28
N LEU A 25 1.99 1.33 -12.10
CA LEU A 25 3.08 0.46 -11.65
C LEU A 25 3.05 -0.94 -12.28
N GLY A 26 1.98 -1.28 -13.01
CA GLY A 26 1.83 -2.58 -13.64
C GLY A 26 1.62 -3.72 -12.63
N LEU A 27 1.12 -3.42 -11.43
CA LEU A 27 0.88 -4.43 -10.39
C LEU A 27 -0.29 -5.33 -10.82
N ARG A 28 0.00 -6.60 -11.10
CA ARG A 28 -1.01 -7.58 -11.54
C ARG A 28 -1.55 -8.44 -10.41
N ARG A 29 -0.74 -8.67 -9.39
CA ARG A 29 -1.09 -9.45 -8.21
C ARG A 29 -0.39 -8.88 -7.00
N LEU A 30 -1.11 -8.84 -5.89
CA LEU A 30 -0.61 -8.45 -4.58
C LEU A 30 -1.06 -9.50 -3.57
N ARG A 31 -0.21 -9.78 -2.60
CA ARG A 31 -0.55 -10.60 -1.44
C ARG A 31 -1.05 -9.68 -0.34
N ALA A 32 -2.34 -9.77 -0.03
CA ALA A 32 -2.91 -9.07 1.13
C ALA A 32 -2.35 -9.66 2.43
N LEU A 33 -2.06 -8.79 3.40
CA LEU A 33 -1.67 -9.16 4.74
C LEU A 33 -2.90 -9.18 5.67
N PRO A 34 -2.86 -9.92 6.80
CA PRO A 34 -3.95 -9.92 7.77
C PRO A 34 -4.25 -8.53 8.32
N ASP A 35 -5.51 -8.31 8.74
CA ASP A 35 -5.88 -7.11 9.47
C ASP A 35 -5.09 -7.04 10.79
N ASN A 36 -4.50 -5.87 11.04
CA ASN A 36 -3.68 -5.57 12.21
C ASN A 36 -4.34 -4.51 13.12
N GLY A 37 -5.60 -4.14 12.86
CA GLY A 37 -6.32 -3.11 13.61
C GLY A 37 -6.08 -1.67 13.12
N ILE A 38 -5.11 -1.44 12.23
CA ILE A 38 -4.85 -0.15 11.58
C ILE A 38 -5.69 -0.05 10.28
N GLY A 39 -5.88 -1.18 9.61
CA GLY A 39 -6.74 -1.31 8.44
C GLY A 39 -6.36 -2.51 7.57
N THR A 40 -7.20 -2.81 6.58
CA THR A 40 -7.07 -4.01 5.72
C THR A 40 -6.29 -3.77 4.42
N GLY A 41 -5.61 -2.63 4.31
CA GLY A 41 -4.98 -2.16 3.07
C GLY A 41 -3.57 -2.68 2.82
N PHE A 42 -2.99 -3.42 3.77
CA PHE A 42 -1.60 -3.86 3.72
C PHE A 42 -1.42 -4.99 2.71
N CYS A 43 -0.45 -4.85 1.82
CA CYS A 43 -0.11 -5.88 0.85
C CYS A 43 1.33 -5.78 0.35
N GLU A 44 1.82 -6.88 -0.22
CA GLU A 44 3.17 -6.99 -0.78
C GLU A 44 3.09 -7.51 -2.22
N SER A 45 3.99 -7.06 -3.10
CA SER A 45 4.15 -7.65 -4.42
C SER A 45 4.83 -9.02 -4.34
N ASP A 46 4.27 -10.02 -5.05
CA ASP A 46 4.86 -11.37 -5.16
C ASP A 46 6.18 -11.36 -5.95
N ASP A 47 6.33 -10.44 -6.92
CA ASP A 47 7.48 -10.41 -7.82
C ASP A 47 8.64 -9.58 -7.25
N ASN A 48 9.71 -10.27 -6.83
CA ASN A 48 11.13 -9.91 -6.63
C ASN A 48 11.51 -8.51 -6.07
N GLN A 49 10.53 -7.73 -5.67
CA GLN A 49 10.61 -6.34 -5.26
C GLN A 49 9.76 -6.30 -4.01
N LYS A 50 10.41 -6.34 -2.85
CA LYS A 50 9.75 -6.38 -1.54
C LYS A 50 9.13 -5.02 -1.19
N THR A 51 8.44 -4.37 -2.14
CA THR A 51 7.74 -3.13 -1.87
C THR A 51 6.48 -3.47 -1.07
N ARG A 52 6.36 -2.82 0.09
CA ARG A 52 5.17 -2.89 0.94
C ARG A 52 4.22 -1.78 0.55
N PHE A 53 2.95 -2.11 0.45
CA PHE A 53 1.90 -1.18 0.09
C PHE A 53 0.87 -1.09 1.20
N PHE A 54 0.31 0.11 1.36
CA PHE A 54 -0.90 0.33 2.13
C PHE A 54 -1.90 1.13 1.29
N PHE A 55 -2.91 0.44 0.75
CA PHE A 55 -3.99 1.06 -0.04
C PHE A 55 -5.21 1.30 0.85
N LYS A 56 -5.57 2.56 1.02
CA LYS A 56 -6.61 2.97 1.98
C LYS A 56 -7.72 3.75 1.27
N SER A 57 -8.98 3.47 1.61
CA SER A 57 -10.11 4.31 1.21
C SER A 57 -9.97 5.74 1.76
N GLY A 58 -10.39 6.76 1.00
CA GLY A 58 -10.30 8.15 1.44
C GLY A 58 -11.08 8.48 2.72
N LYS A 59 -12.06 7.65 3.10
CA LYS A 59 -13.00 7.92 4.20
C LYS A 59 -12.73 7.16 5.52
N THR A 60 -11.80 6.19 5.52
CA THR A 60 -11.57 5.29 6.67
C THR A 60 -10.37 5.73 7.51
N GLY A 61 -10.13 5.14 8.68
CA GLY A 61 -8.96 5.43 9.53
C GLY A 61 -9.09 6.66 10.42
N ASN A 62 -8.18 6.77 11.39
CA ASN A 62 -8.06 7.90 12.31
C ASN A 62 -7.09 8.97 11.75
N GLU A 63 -6.85 10.04 12.51
CA GLU A 63 -5.95 11.14 12.12
C GLU A 63 -4.49 10.69 11.96
N THR A 64 -4.08 9.62 12.66
CA THR A 64 -2.70 9.11 12.68
C THR A 64 -2.47 7.94 11.72
N VAL A 65 -3.50 7.46 11.02
CA VAL A 65 -3.48 6.19 10.28
C VAL A 65 -2.35 6.08 9.26
N ILE A 66 -1.91 7.20 8.66
CA ILE A 66 -0.79 7.22 7.72
C ILE A 66 0.54 6.97 8.44
N LEU A 67 0.75 7.59 9.60
CA LEU A 67 1.94 7.40 10.43
C LEU A 67 1.94 5.99 11.04
N ASP A 68 0.80 5.54 11.53
CA ASP A 68 0.62 4.21 12.12
C ASP A 68 0.91 3.12 11.06
N ALA A 69 0.37 3.26 9.86
CA ALA A 69 0.64 2.34 8.76
C ALA A 69 2.11 2.36 8.33
N LEU A 70 2.75 3.53 8.30
CA LEU A 70 4.17 3.62 7.96
C LEU A 70 5.07 2.91 9.00
N ALA A 71 4.73 3.02 10.27
CA ALA A 71 5.44 2.38 11.37
C ALA A 71 5.24 0.86 11.42
N ALA A 72 4.07 0.37 10.97
CA ALA A 72 3.73 -1.05 10.92
C ALA A 72 4.31 -1.79 9.70
N MET A 73 4.74 -1.05 8.66
CA MET A 73 5.45 -1.57 7.49
C MET A 73 6.95 -1.59 7.69
#